data_AF-Q5DAD3-F1
#
_entry.id   AF-Q5DAD3-F1
#
_cell.length_a   1.000
_cell.length_b   1.000
_cell.length_c   1.000
_cell.angle_alpha   90.00
_cell.angle_beta   90.00
_cell.angle_gamma   90.00
#
_symmetry.space_group_name_H-M   'P 1'
#
loop_
_entity.id
_entity.type
_entity.pdbx_description
1 polymer ?
#
loop_
_entity_poly.entity_id
_entity_poly.type
_entity_poly.pdbx_seq_one_letter_code
_entity_poly.pdbx_strand_id
1 'polypeptide(L)'
;MDSKSKEAYELQMTLADKGSLFSTSEIKEILEVLRGVSLKLIITNVPSEVFLYNAAQESFEDLFRSFDNQSKFVYLPSFQRALIYMNRPEAALLARLHTQGWTLPEHVRAGIPHSSANSNNSGINCYIGISGILMQMN
;
A
#
# COMPACT_ATOMS: atom_id res chain seq x y z
N MET A 1 -27.23 10.96 19.23
CA MET A 1 -26.52 10.15 18.22
C MET A 1 -25.04 10.30 18.48
N ASP A 2 -24.29 9.21 18.63
CA ASP A 2 -22.84 9.28 18.85
C ASP A 2 -22.09 9.75 17.58
N SER A 3 -20.86 10.26 17.76
CA SER A 3 -20.07 10.86 16.68
C SER A 3 -19.87 9.91 15.48
N LYS A 4 -19.65 8.61 15.74
CA LYS A 4 -19.44 7.62 14.67
C LYS A 4 -20.73 7.35 13.90
N SER A 5 -21.85 7.25 14.60
CA SER A 5 -23.16 7.06 13.96
C SER A 5 -23.58 8.29 13.15
N LYS A 6 -23.17 9.50 13.57
CA LYS A 6 -23.37 10.73 12.78
C LYS A 6 -22.54 10.72 11.49
N GLU A 7 -21.26 10.42 11.59
CA GLU A 7 -20.33 10.30 10.45
C GLU A 7 -20.83 9.26 9.42
N ALA A 8 -21.23 8.08 9.89
CA ALA A 8 -21.75 7.03 9.02
C ALA A 8 -23.04 7.44 8.31
N TYR A 9 -23.93 8.17 8.99
CA TYR A 9 -25.18 8.67 8.41
C TYR A 9 -24.93 9.73 7.33
N GLU A 10 -24.05 10.70 7.59
CA GLU A 10 -23.70 11.74 6.61
C GLU A 10 -23.06 11.16 5.35
N LEU A 11 -22.18 10.15 5.51
CA LEU A 11 -21.59 9.42 4.40
C LEU A 11 -22.62 8.59 3.64
N GLN A 12 -23.57 7.97 4.34
CA GLN A 12 -24.65 7.21 3.72
C GLN A 12 -25.49 8.08 2.79
N MET A 13 -25.91 9.27 3.25
CA MET A 13 -26.66 10.23 2.44
C MET A 13 -25.87 10.64 1.20
N THR A 14 -24.59 10.98 1.37
CA THR A 14 -23.70 11.38 0.26
C THR A 14 -23.51 10.26 -0.77
N LEU A 15 -23.43 9.00 -0.33
CA LEU A 15 -23.27 7.85 -1.20
C LEU A 15 -24.58 7.49 -1.90
N ALA A 16 -25.72 7.62 -1.22
CA ALA A 16 -27.05 7.39 -1.78
C ALA A 16 -27.33 8.37 -2.94
N ASP A 17 -26.95 9.63 -2.80
CA ASP A 17 -27.02 10.64 -3.88
C ASP A 17 -26.19 10.24 -5.12
N LYS A 18 -25.19 9.38 -4.93
CA LYS A 18 -24.35 8.81 -6.00
C LYS A 18 -24.82 7.43 -6.47
N GLY A 19 -26.01 6.99 -6.06
CA GLY A 19 -26.62 5.71 -6.46
C GLY A 19 -26.16 4.49 -5.66
N SER A 20 -25.48 4.69 -4.53
CA SER A 20 -25.11 3.59 -3.63
C SER A 20 -26.30 3.06 -2.84
N LEU A 21 -26.30 1.76 -2.55
CA LEU A 21 -27.33 1.09 -1.75
C LEU A 21 -26.85 0.70 -0.33
N PHE A 22 -25.65 1.13 0.07
CA PHE A 22 -25.14 0.82 1.41
C PHE A 22 -26.04 1.42 2.50
N SER A 23 -26.37 0.59 3.48
CA SER A 23 -27.01 0.98 4.72
C SER A 23 -26.03 1.71 5.64
N THR A 24 -26.56 2.49 6.58
CA THR A 24 -25.75 3.18 7.60
C THR A 24 -24.97 2.19 8.47
N SER A 25 -25.53 1.00 8.73
CA SER A 25 -24.85 -0.08 9.47
C SER A 25 -23.63 -0.60 8.70
N GLU A 26 -23.78 -0.88 7.40
CA GLU A 26 -22.65 -1.35 6.57
C GLU A 26 -21.54 -0.30 6.51
N ILE A 27 -21.89 0.96 6.33
CA ILE A 27 -20.90 2.06 6.32
C ILE A 27 -20.19 2.16 7.66
N LYS A 28 -20.92 2.04 8.77
CA LYS A 28 -20.33 2.06 10.11
C LYS A 28 -19.34 0.91 10.30
N GLU A 29 -19.69 -0.30 9.89
CA GLU A 29 -18.80 -1.47 9.96
C GLU A 29 -17.53 -1.26 9.12
N ILE A 30 -17.67 -0.75 7.90
CA ILE A 30 -16.52 -0.43 7.03
C ILE A 30 -15.59 0.59 7.69
N LEU A 31 -16.15 1.67 8.25
CA LEU A 31 -15.35 2.70 8.94
C LEU A 31 -14.65 2.14 10.18
N GLU A 32 -15.27 1.21 10.91
CA GLU A 32 -14.64 0.56 12.05
C GLU A 32 -13.46 -0.32 11.63
N VAL A 33 -13.60 -1.08 10.53
CA VAL A 33 -12.49 -1.84 9.94
C VAL A 33 -11.36 -0.91 9.51
N LEU A 34 -11.66 0.16 8.76
CA LEU A 34 -10.65 1.10 8.25
C LEU A 34 -9.89 1.81 9.36
N ARG A 35 -10.55 2.18 10.47
CA ARG A 35 -9.88 2.77 11.65
C ARG A 35 -8.83 1.85 12.28
N GLY A 36 -8.99 0.53 12.12
CA GLY A 36 -8.02 -0.47 12.60
C GLY A 36 -6.84 -0.68 11.65
N VAL A 37 -6.89 -0.17 10.42
CA VAL A 37 -5.82 -0.34 9.44
C VAL A 37 -4.67 0.61 9.75
N SER A 38 -3.48 0.04 9.96
CA SER A 38 -2.27 0.84 10.11
C SER A 38 -1.87 1.48 8.78
N LEU A 39 -1.43 2.74 8.87
CA LEU A 39 -0.97 3.53 7.74
C LEU A 39 0.46 3.19 7.29
N LYS A 40 1.16 2.34 8.04
CA LYS A 40 2.50 1.87 7.70
C LYS A 40 2.40 0.58 6.90
N LEU A 41 3.06 0.51 5.76
CA LEU A 41 3.27 -0.71 4.98
C LEU A 41 4.71 -1.17 5.12
N ILE A 42 4.91 -2.49 5.08
CA ILE A 42 6.23 -3.13 5.03
C ILE A 42 6.28 -3.90 3.71
N ILE A 43 7.18 -3.48 2.82
CA ILE A 43 7.41 -4.13 1.55
C ILE A 43 8.66 -4.99 1.66
N THR A 44 8.58 -6.26 1.28
CA THR A 44 9.70 -7.20 1.22
C THR A 44 9.93 -7.67 -0.21
N ASN A 45 11.10 -8.29 -0.46
CA ASN A 45 11.55 -8.72 -1.78
C ASN A 45 11.59 -7.55 -2.78
N VAL A 46 11.95 -6.37 -2.31
CA VAL A 46 12.11 -5.19 -3.17
C VAL A 46 13.30 -5.45 -4.11
N PRO A 47 13.13 -5.35 -5.45
CA PRO A 47 14.21 -5.57 -6.41
C PRO A 47 15.42 -4.69 -6.08
N SER A 48 16.64 -5.25 -6.19
CA SER A 48 17.85 -4.51 -5.85
C SER A 48 18.00 -3.25 -6.70
N GLU A 49 17.49 -3.31 -7.94
CA GLU A 49 17.45 -2.20 -8.88
C GLU A 49 16.77 -0.95 -8.31
N VAL A 50 15.72 -1.12 -7.49
CA VAL A 50 14.99 -0.01 -6.85
C VAL A 50 15.88 0.82 -5.93
N PHE A 51 16.93 0.23 -5.35
CA PHE A 51 17.87 0.95 -4.48
C PHE A 51 19.06 1.56 -5.24
N LEU A 52 19.28 1.14 -6.49
CA LEU A 52 20.49 1.45 -7.26
C LEU A 52 20.24 2.41 -8.42
N TYR A 53 19.03 2.40 -9.00
CA TYR A 53 18.70 3.14 -10.21
C TYR A 53 17.46 4.01 -10.01
N ASN A 54 17.60 5.31 -10.30
CA ASN A 54 16.51 6.29 -10.14
C ASN A 54 15.24 5.88 -10.91
N ALA A 55 15.36 5.40 -12.15
CA ALA A 55 14.21 4.98 -12.94
C ALA A 55 13.43 3.81 -12.31
N ALA A 56 14.14 2.86 -11.68
CA ALA A 56 13.51 1.76 -10.96
C ALA A 56 12.86 2.22 -9.66
N GLN A 57 13.52 3.14 -8.96
CA GLN A 57 12.99 3.75 -7.76
C GLN A 57 11.71 4.56 -8.05
N GLU A 58 11.72 5.42 -9.07
CA GLU A 58 10.56 6.20 -9.51
C GLU A 58 9.39 5.27 -9.87
N SER A 59 9.63 4.24 -10.67
CA SER A 59 8.59 3.27 -11.02
C SER A 59 8.00 2.54 -9.81
N PHE A 60 8.83 2.21 -8.82
CA PHE A 60 8.38 1.63 -7.56
C PHE A 60 7.57 2.63 -6.72
N GLU A 61 8.01 3.88 -6.61
CA GLU A 61 7.29 4.91 -5.87
C GLU A 61 5.95 5.26 -6.54
N ASP A 62 5.91 5.33 -7.87
CA ASP A 62 4.70 5.61 -8.66
C ASP A 62 3.61 4.57 -8.43
N LEU A 63 3.98 3.30 -8.28
CA LEU A 63 3.04 2.23 -7.91
C LEU A 63 2.26 2.60 -6.63
N PHE A 64 2.97 2.99 -5.58
CA PHE A 64 2.33 3.31 -4.29
C PHE A 64 1.70 4.70 -4.28
N ARG A 65 2.27 5.66 -5.01
CA ARG A 65 1.70 6.99 -5.20
C ARG A 65 0.38 6.98 -5.97
N SER A 66 0.13 5.96 -6.80
CA SER A 66 -1.18 5.77 -7.45
C SER A 66 -2.33 5.56 -6.45
N PHE A 67 -2.04 5.00 -5.26
CA PHE A 67 -3.01 4.86 -4.17
C PHE A 67 -3.01 6.07 -3.22
N ASP A 68 -1.82 6.63 -2.95
CA ASP A 68 -1.65 7.80 -2.08
C ASP A 68 -0.49 8.68 -2.55
N ASN A 69 -0.83 9.80 -3.18
CA ASN A 69 0.13 10.75 -3.75
C ASN A 69 1.02 11.44 -2.71
N GLN A 70 0.66 11.39 -1.42
CA GLN A 70 1.41 11.97 -0.31
C GLN A 70 2.17 10.88 0.49
N SER A 71 2.28 9.67 -0.05
CA SER A 71 3.02 8.57 0.57
C SER A 71 4.51 8.88 0.73
N LYS A 72 5.10 8.39 1.84
CA LYS A 72 6.53 8.58 2.16
C LYS A 72 7.25 7.24 2.22
N PHE A 73 8.48 7.21 1.73
CA PHE A 73 9.26 5.99 1.54
C PHE A 73 10.51 6.01 2.42
N VAL A 74 10.78 4.90 3.11
CA VAL A 74 12.02 4.67 3.85
C VAL A 74 12.63 3.36 3.36
N TYR A 75 13.77 3.46 2.69
CA TYR A 75 14.43 2.30 2.11
C TYR A 75 15.37 1.64 3.12
N LEU A 76 15.37 0.31 3.13
CA LEU A 76 16.23 -0.54 3.96
C LEU A 76 16.96 -1.55 3.05
N PRO A 77 17.96 -1.11 2.27
CA PRO A 77 18.57 -1.91 1.20
C PRO A 77 19.18 -3.21 1.71
N SER A 78 19.84 -3.18 2.87
CA SER A 78 20.47 -4.36 3.49
C SER A 78 19.49 -5.51 3.78
N PHE A 79 18.19 -5.20 3.83
CA PHE A 79 17.12 -6.17 4.09
C PHE A 79 16.24 -6.43 2.86
N GLN A 80 16.51 -5.80 1.72
CA GLN A 80 15.63 -5.76 0.53
C GLN A 80 14.19 -5.37 0.89
N ARG A 81 14.07 -4.32 1.70
CA ARG A 81 12.79 -3.82 2.22
C ARG A 81 12.62 -2.33 2.00
N ALA A 82 11.36 -1.92 1.95
CA ALA A 82 10.94 -0.53 2.07
C ALA A 82 9.80 -0.42 3.09
N LEU A 83 9.80 0.66 3.86
CA LEU A 83 8.65 1.07 4.65
C LEU A 83 7.94 2.19 3.90
N ILE A 84 6.62 2.09 3.79
CA ILE A 84 5.81 3.10 3.12
C ILE A 84 4.79 3.62 4.11
N TYR A 85 4.75 4.94 4.30
CA TYR A 85 3.78 5.60 5.17
C TYR A 85 2.72 6.25 4.29
N MET A 86 1.50 5.74 4.41
CA MET A 86 0.30 6.29 3.78
C MET A 86 -0.34 7.33 4.70
N ASN A 87 -1.24 8.14 4.14
CA ASN A 87 -2.07 9.10 4.87
C ASN A 87 -3.50 8.58 5.04
N ARG A 88 -3.93 7.62 4.22
CA ARG A 88 -5.30 7.11 4.21
C ARG A 88 -5.36 5.60 4.47
N PRO A 89 -6.21 5.12 5.39
CA PRO A 89 -6.29 3.69 5.72
C PRO A 89 -6.81 2.86 4.54
N GLU A 90 -7.76 3.37 3.77
CA GLU A 90 -8.26 2.69 2.57
C GLU A 90 -7.16 2.55 1.50
N ALA A 91 -6.28 3.55 1.36
CA ALA A 91 -5.15 3.49 0.44
C ALA A 91 -4.11 2.45 0.88
N ALA A 92 -3.82 2.35 2.18
CA ALA A 92 -2.94 1.33 2.72
C ALA A 92 -3.50 -0.09 2.50
N LEU A 93 -4.80 -0.27 2.70
CA LEU A 93 -5.47 -1.56 2.46
C LEU A 93 -5.45 -1.93 0.97
N LEU A 94 -5.81 -1.00 0.09
CA LEU A 94 -5.79 -1.22 -1.36
C LEU A 94 -4.37 -1.51 -1.87
N ALA A 95 -3.38 -0.74 -1.45
CA ALA A 95 -1.99 -0.98 -1.80
C ALA A 95 -1.56 -2.39 -1.39
N ARG A 96 -1.89 -2.84 -0.16
CA ARG A 96 -1.64 -4.22 0.25
C ARG A 96 -2.30 -5.25 -0.67
N LEU A 97 -3.54 -5.05 -1.08
CA LEU A 97 -4.27 -6.04 -1.89
C LEU A 97 -3.74 -6.09 -3.33
N HIS A 98 -3.41 -4.94 -3.91
CA HIS A 98 -3.13 -4.82 -5.34
C HIS A 98 -1.65 -4.90 -5.73
N THR A 99 -0.72 -4.71 -4.78
CA THR A 99 0.72 -4.68 -5.10
C THR A 99 1.44 -6.01 -4.87
N GLN A 100 0.73 -7.06 -4.43
CA GLN A 100 1.32 -8.38 -4.22
C GLN A 100 1.88 -8.94 -5.53
N GLY A 101 3.11 -9.42 -5.47
CA GLY A 101 3.81 -9.98 -6.62
C GLY A 101 4.15 -8.96 -7.71
N TRP A 102 4.04 -7.66 -7.43
CA TRP A 102 4.48 -6.66 -8.39
C TRP A 102 5.98 -6.81 -8.66
N THR A 103 6.34 -6.68 -9.94
CA THR A 103 7.71 -6.73 -10.43
C THR A 103 8.00 -5.47 -11.24
N LEU A 104 9.28 -5.13 -11.35
CA LEU A 104 9.70 -3.95 -12.10
C LEU A 104 9.26 -4.10 -13.57
N PRO A 105 8.60 -3.09 -14.17
CA PRO A 105 8.14 -3.17 -15.55
C PRO A 105 9.30 -3.40 -16.53
N GLU A 106 9.04 -4.19 -17.56
CA GLU A 106 10.06 -4.60 -18.53
C GLU A 106 10.78 -3.43 -19.20
N HIS A 107 10.05 -2.35 -19.52
CA HIS A 107 10.64 -1.16 -20.15
C HIS A 107 11.63 -0.43 -19.23
N VAL A 108 11.39 -0.44 -17.92
CA VAL A 108 12.33 0.11 -16.93
C VAL A 108 13.53 -0.83 -16.79
N ARG A 109 13.26 -2.13 -16.68
CA ARG A 109 14.28 -3.18 -16.53
C ARG A 109 15.24 -3.23 -17.72
N ALA A 110 14.74 -3.08 -18.94
CA ALA A 110 15.54 -3.05 -20.16
C ALA A 110 16.52 -1.87 -20.21
N GLY A 111 16.22 -0.78 -19.51
CA GLY A 111 17.12 0.38 -19.37
C GLY A 111 18.23 0.19 -18.33
N ILE A 112 18.23 -0.92 -17.58
CA ILE A 112 19.16 -1.15 -16.47
C ILE A 112 20.31 -2.06 -16.91
N PRO A 113 21.57 -1.61 -16.80
CA PRO A 113 22.74 -2.43 -17.11
C PRO A 113 22.77 -3.70 -16.25
N HIS A 114 23.01 -4.85 -16.87
CA HIS A 114 23.17 -6.15 -16.18
C HIS A 114 21.97 -6.63 -15.36
N SER A 115 20.74 -6.16 -15.60
CA SER A 115 19.55 -6.73 -14.95
C SER A 115 19.32 -8.16 -15.48
N SER A 116 19.83 -9.15 -14.75
CA SER A 116 19.51 -10.54 -15.01
C SER A 116 18.06 -10.75 -14.62
N ALA A 117 17.25 -11.24 -15.57
CA ALA A 117 15.89 -11.67 -15.28
C ALA A 117 15.99 -12.86 -14.31
N ASN A 118 15.93 -12.58 -13.00
CA ASN A 118 15.98 -13.63 -12.01
C ASN A 118 14.64 -14.37 -12.07
N SER A 119 14.62 -15.54 -12.70
CA SER A 119 13.42 -16.28 -13.11
C SER A 119 12.56 -16.81 -11.94
N ASN A 120 12.98 -16.53 -10.70
CA ASN A 120 12.32 -16.99 -9.48
C ASN A 120 11.70 -15.83 -8.67
N ASN A 121 11.57 -14.64 -9.26
CA ASN A 121 11.09 -13.48 -8.54
C ASN A 121 9.57 -13.52 -8.40
N SER A 122 9.06 -13.97 -7.25
CA SER A 122 7.64 -13.92 -6.90
C SER A 122 7.10 -12.50 -6.74
N GLY A 123 7.93 -11.48 -7.03
CA GLY A 123 7.64 -10.07 -6.90
C GLY A 123 7.70 -9.61 -5.44
N ILE A 124 7.33 -8.35 -5.24
CA ILE A 124 7.29 -7.78 -3.89
C ILE A 124 6.17 -8.40 -3.07
N ASN A 125 6.34 -8.46 -1.76
CA ASN A 125 5.23 -8.73 -0.84
C ASN A 125 4.92 -7.47 -0.04
N CYS A 126 3.63 -7.17 0.15
CA CYS A 126 3.19 -6.00 0.89
C CYS A 126 2.42 -6.40 2.15
N TYR A 127 2.84 -5.91 3.32
CA TYR A 127 2.19 -6.18 4.60
C TYR A 127 1.70 -4.90 5.27
N ILE A 128 0.56 -4.95 5.97
CA ILE A 128 0.18 -3.88 6.90
C ILE A 128 1.13 -3.96 8.11
N GLY A 129 1.80 -2.87 8.42
CA GLY A 129 2.67 -2.73 9.57
C GLY A 129 1.85 -2.72 10.85
N ILE A 130 2.05 -3.70 11.73
CA ILE A 130 1.33 -3.79 12.99
C ILE A 130 1.89 -2.72 13.94
N SER A 131 1.04 -1.82 14.45
CA SER A 131 1.41 -0.91 15.53
C SER A 131 1.46 -1.73 16.82
N GLY A 132 2.61 -2.36 17.13
CA GLY A 132 2.80 -3.06 18.40
C GLY A 132 3.65 -4.32 18.43
N ILE A 133 4.18 -4.84 17.31
CA ILE A 133 5.09 -6.00 17.36
C ILE A 133 6.44 -5.63 16.74
N LEU A 134 7.40 -5.41 17.65
CA LEU A 134 8.82 -5.56 17.44
C LEU A 134 9.06 -6.89 16.70
N MET A 135 9.80 -6.82 15.59
CA MET A 135 10.50 -7.93 14.94
C MET A 135 10.17 -9.33 15.49
N GLN A 136 9.26 -10.05 14.84
CA GLN A 136 9.38 -11.51 14.78
C GLN A 136 9.62 -11.89 13.34
N MET A 137 10.91 -12.05 13.03
CA MET A 137 11.36 -12.82 11.90
C MET A 137 12.46 -13.73 12.42
N ASN A 138 12.21 -15.04 12.33
CA ASN A 138 13.22 -16.10 12.43
C ASN A 138 14.39 -15.82 11.49
#